data_AF-A0AAD3D8L3-F1
#
_entry.id   AF-A0AAD3D8L3-F1
#
_cell.length_a   1.000
_cell.length_b   1.000
_cell.length_c   1.000
_cell.angle_alpha   90.00
_cell.angle_beta   90.00
_cell.angle_gamma   90.00
#
_symmetry.space_group_name_H-M   'P 1'
#
loop_
_entity.id
_entity.type
_entity.pdbx_description
1 polymer ?
#
loop_
_entity_poly.entity_id
_entity_poly.type
_entity_poly.pdbx_seq_one_letter_code
_entity_poly.pdbx_strand_id
1 'polypeptide(L)'
;MDSEGVTYGNAEDEETRAPCLNMDHQYLSFGQYMWSQFAVGPNALALWVGGVAKLVFRDFLFRRGRLTPKKLDAEDLAANLVLESAISIHYQGKKTDENGNLIATFAFPDFPMVMKDGTFCVADLFQVNVDLNKKKMVSSFLDDKELNASEASILLFYYTISAFHAKIHSYANWGLNLGAEQKKNNPIPFQSAMVTVIYNYFGYSSFVTFFPFWKALGVLSKNFDKDLLLNSFNHGIDWNGTCHPDIYDLMPYSEFIDFMCKLKPFFMTEFSKVKNKYFPNCHGDALFYGSIMHSVDHCRMDWNIEDPLWLDVDHPEFGLMAEMGRVVKVGFVSDLPGLNFQRHYKEIDHPFYKKIYGRALELNKKLADSMDTCIVK
;
A
#
# COMPACT_ATOMS: atom_id res chain seq x y z
N MET A 1 -25.95 8.45 -14.25
CA MET A 1 -25.26 8.64 -15.55
C MET A 1 -25.15 7.26 -16.15
N ASP A 2 -26.00 7.00 -17.13
CA ASP A 2 -26.06 5.72 -17.82
C ASP A 2 -24.73 5.48 -18.55
N SER A 3 -24.00 4.46 -18.12
CA SER A 3 -22.79 4.00 -18.78
C SER A 3 -23.20 3.23 -20.04
N GLU A 4 -23.19 3.92 -21.18
CA GLU A 4 -23.26 3.26 -22.48
C GLU A 4 -22.16 2.20 -22.56
N GLY A 5 -22.61 0.95 -22.68
CA GLY A 5 -21.76 -0.23 -22.76
C GLY A 5 -20.92 -0.18 -24.04
N VAL A 6 -19.64 0.11 -23.89
CA VAL A 6 -18.66 -0.17 -24.93
C VAL A 6 -18.25 -1.62 -24.79
N THR A 7 -18.82 -2.48 -25.63
CA THR A 7 -18.40 -3.89 -25.75
C THR A 7 -17.02 -3.93 -26.40
N TYR A 8 -16.00 -4.23 -25.59
CA TYR A 8 -14.64 -4.49 -26.05
C TYR A 8 -14.27 -5.95 -25.74
N GLY A 9 -14.07 -6.77 -26.78
CA GLY A 9 -13.36 -8.05 -26.66
C GLY A 9 -14.00 -9.18 -27.48
N ASN A 10 -13.14 -10.00 -28.10
CA ASN A 10 -13.54 -11.33 -28.55
C ASN A 10 -13.93 -12.17 -27.32
N ALA A 11 -14.98 -12.99 -27.43
CA ALA A 11 -15.54 -13.78 -26.33
C ALA A 11 -14.54 -14.73 -25.63
N GLU A 12 -13.40 -15.05 -26.25
CA GLU A 12 -12.34 -15.88 -25.64
C GLU A 12 -11.48 -15.14 -24.60
N ASP A 13 -11.44 -13.80 -24.62
CA ASP A 13 -10.67 -13.00 -23.63
C ASP A 13 -11.47 -12.71 -22.35
N GLU A 14 -12.80 -12.83 -22.36
CA GLU A 14 -13.66 -12.56 -21.19
C GLU A 14 -13.60 -13.66 -20.13
N GLU A 15 -13.32 -14.92 -20.49
CA GLU A 15 -13.30 -16.05 -19.54
C GLU A 15 -12.12 -16.04 -18.55
N THR A 16 -11.07 -15.23 -18.79
CA THR A 16 -9.88 -15.20 -17.92
C THR A 16 -9.87 -14.07 -16.89
N ARG A 17 -10.86 -13.17 -16.92
CA ARG A 17 -10.93 -12.07 -15.94
C ARG A 17 -11.68 -12.51 -14.69
N ALA A 18 -11.08 -12.25 -13.53
CA ALA A 18 -11.75 -12.50 -12.26
C ALA A 18 -13.02 -11.62 -12.16
N PRO A 19 -14.17 -12.18 -11.71
CA PRO A 19 -15.42 -11.45 -11.59
C PRO A 19 -15.40 -10.41 -10.45
N CYS A 20 -14.43 -10.52 -9.54
CA CYS A 20 -14.21 -9.63 -8.41
C CYS A 20 -12.71 -9.45 -8.16
N LEU A 21 -12.36 -8.60 -7.19
CA LEU A 21 -10.98 -8.46 -6.74
C LEU A 21 -10.47 -9.79 -6.20
N ASN A 22 -9.33 -10.24 -6.70
CA ASN A 22 -8.74 -11.52 -6.32
C ASN A 22 -7.21 -11.43 -6.42
N MET A 23 -6.52 -11.94 -5.39
CA MET A 23 -5.06 -12.04 -5.34
C MET A 23 -4.50 -13.19 -6.18
N ASP A 24 -5.30 -14.20 -6.53
CA ASP A 24 -4.86 -15.47 -7.11
C ASP A 24 -5.62 -15.85 -8.40
N HIS A 25 -5.54 -14.99 -9.43
CA HIS A 25 -6.16 -15.28 -10.74
C HIS A 25 -5.22 -15.06 -11.93
N GLN A 26 -3.98 -14.64 -11.68
CA GLN A 26 -2.97 -14.39 -12.71
C GLN A 26 -1.97 -15.53 -12.69
N TYR A 27 -1.84 -16.24 -13.81
CA TYR A 27 -1.03 -17.46 -13.88
C TYR A 27 0.30 -17.22 -14.56
N LEU A 28 1.37 -17.70 -13.93
CA LEU A 28 2.70 -17.79 -14.54
C LEU A 28 2.95 -19.22 -15.02
N SER A 29 3.47 -19.37 -16.24
CA SER A 29 4.11 -20.61 -16.66
C SER A 29 5.28 -20.95 -15.74
N PHE A 30 5.64 -22.23 -15.66
CA PHE A 30 6.75 -22.68 -14.81
C PHE A 30 8.04 -21.88 -15.03
N GLY A 31 8.42 -21.62 -16.29
CA GLY A 31 9.63 -20.85 -16.60
C GLY A 31 9.55 -19.39 -16.13
N GLN A 32 8.38 -18.75 -16.27
CA GLN A 32 8.15 -17.40 -15.76
C GLN A 32 8.23 -17.37 -14.23
N TYR A 33 7.60 -18.33 -13.55
CA TYR A 33 7.63 -18.47 -12.10
C TYR A 33 9.06 -18.64 -11.58
N MET A 34 9.82 -19.59 -12.14
CA MET A 34 11.20 -19.83 -11.72
C MET A 34 12.09 -18.60 -11.91
N TRP A 35 11.97 -17.91 -13.05
CA TRP A 35 12.71 -16.67 -13.27
C TRP A 35 12.36 -15.60 -12.23
N SER A 36 11.07 -15.35 -12.01
CA SER A 36 10.59 -14.34 -11.07
C SER A 36 11.04 -14.65 -9.63
N GLN A 37 10.96 -15.92 -9.23
CA GLN A 37 11.41 -16.41 -7.93
C GLN A 37 12.90 -16.12 -7.69
N PHE A 38 13.75 -16.39 -8.68
CA PHE A 38 15.20 -16.18 -8.54
C PHE A 38 15.62 -14.72 -8.70
N ALA A 39 14.92 -13.94 -9.53
CA ALA A 39 15.24 -12.53 -9.75
C ALA A 39 14.84 -11.64 -8.56
N VAL A 40 13.72 -11.97 -7.90
CA VAL A 40 13.14 -11.13 -6.85
C VAL A 40 13.31 -11.74 -5.46
N GLY A 41 13.10 -13.05 -5.32
CA GLY A 41 13.06 -13.74 -4.03
C GLY A 41 14.29 -13.54 -3.13
N PRO A 42 15.53 -13.71 -3.63
CA PRO A 42 16.73 -13.50 -2.81
C PRO A 42 16.85 -12.08 -2.26
N ASN A 43 16.46 -11.08 -3.04
CA ASN A 43 16.53 -9.67 -2.65
C ASN A 43 15.45 -9.32 -1.60
N ALA A 44 14.23 -9.83 -1.78
CA ALA A 44 13.15 -9.74 -0.79
C ALA A 44 13.54 -10.42 0.53
N LEU A 45 14.11 -11.64 0.46
CA LEU A 45 14.61 -12.36 1.62
C LEU A 45 15.73 -11.59 2.35
N ALA A 46 16.67 -11.01 1.59
CA ALA A 46 17.78 -10.25 2.16
C ALA A 46 17.29 -8.99 2.90
N LEU A 47 16.37 -8.24 2.30
CA LEU A 47 15.74 -7.08 2.96
C LEU A 47 15.04 -7.51 4.25
N TRP A 48 14.20 -8.54 4.17
CA TRP A 48 13.43 -9.06 5.29
C TRP A 48 14.31 -9.52 6.46
N VAL A 49 15.27 -10.42 6.21
CA VAL A 49 16.15 -10.96 7.26
C VAL A 49 16.98 -9.83 7.89
N GLY A 50 17.55 -8.95 7.06
CA GLY A 50 18.36 -7.83 7.54
C GLY A 50 17.55 -6.84 8.38
N GLY A 51 16.33 -6.51 7.93
CA GLY A 51 15.40 -5.63 8.63
C GLY A 51 14.95 -6.18 9.97
N VAL A 52 14.50 -7.44 10.01
CA VAL A 52 14.04 -8.10 11.24
C VAL A 52 15.19 -8.28 12.24
N ALA A 53 16.37 -8.71 11.79
CA ALA A 53 17.54 -8.82 12.67
C ALA A 53 17.92 -7.47 13.30
N LYS A 54 17.88 -6.39 12.51
CA LYS A 54 18.11 -5.02 13.00
C LYS A 54 17.05 -4.59 14.01
N LEU A 55 15.78 -4.93 13.77
CA LEU A 55 14.68 -4.64 14.70
C LEU A 55 14.87 -5.36 16.04
N VAL A 56 15.12 -6.67 16.02
CA VAL A 56 15.37 -7.47 17.24
C VAL A 56 16.50 -6.85 18.07
N PHE A 57 17.62 -6.51 17.41
CA PHE A 57 18.76 -5.90 18.08
C PHE A 57 18.43 -4.51 18.66
N ARG A 58 17.70 -3.67 17.91
CA ARG A 58 17.28 -2.34 18.38
C ARG A 58 16.31 -2.42 19.55
N ASP A 59 15.30 -3.28 19.48
CA ASP A 59 14.31 -3.48 20.55
C ASP A 59 15.00 -3.98 21.82
N PHE A 60 15.95 -4.91 21.70
CA PHE A 60 16.79 -5.35 22.81
C PHE A 60 17.58 -4.21 23.46
N LEU A 61 18.20 -3.32 22.68
CA LEU A 61 18.93 -2.17 23.22
C LEU A 61 17.97 -1.15 23.87
N PHE A 62 16.81 -0.92 23.28
CA PHE A 62 15.77 -0.03 23.80
C PHE A 62 15.24 -0.52 25.15
N ARG A 63 14.86 -1.80 25.26
CA ARG A 63 14.41 -2.42 26.52
C ARG A 63 15.47 -2.40 27.63
N ARG A 64 16.76 -2.27 27.28
CA ARG A 64 17.87 -2.11 28.23
C ARG A 64 18.24 -0.65 28.53
N GLY A 65 17.49 0.32 28.01
CA GLY A 65 17.77 1.75 28.17
C GLY A 65 19.06 2.22 27.49
N ARG A 66 19.57 1.44 26.51
CA ARG A 66 20.82 1.76 25.78
C ARG A 66 20.58 2.43 24.44
N LEU A 67 19.33 2.55 24.03
CA LEU A 67 18.91 3.20 22.80
C LEU A 67 17.67 4.02 23.10
N THR A 68 17.67 5.28 22.69
CA THR A 68 16.50 6.15 22.73
C THR A 68 15.91 6.21 21.32
N PRO A 69 14.61 5.89 21.14
CA PRO A 69 13.95 6.08 19.85
C PRO A 69 14.02 7.53 19.40
N LYS A 70 13.82 7.78 18.11
CA LYS A 70 13.61 9.16 17.64
C LYS A 70 12.42 9.79 18.38
N LYS A 71 12.46 11.11 18.59
CA LYS A 71 11.32 11.84 19.16
C LYS A 71 10.11 11.65 18.24
N LEU A 72 8.98 11.25 18.83
CA LEU A 72 7.70 11.09 18.15
C LEU A 72 6.80 12.27 18.49
N ASP A 73 6.21 12.90 17.46
CA ASP A 73 4.98 13.67 17.59
C ASP A 73 3.85 12.82 17.01
N ALA A 74 3.05 12.23 17.89
CA ALA A 74 2.05 11.25 17.48
C ALA A 74 0.88 11.89 16.72
N GLU A 75 0.56 13.15 17.02
CA GLU A 75 -0.50 13.89 16.30
C GLU A 75 -0.09 14.17 14.86
N ASP A 76 1.18 14.55 14.66
CA ASP A 76 1.76 14.76 13.34
C ASP A 76 1.83 13.43 12.57
N LEU A 77 2.23 12.34 13.25
CA LEU A 77 2.29 11.01 12.64
C LEU A 77 0.91 10.55 12.16
N ALA A 78 -0.10 10.58 13.03
CA ALA A 78 -1.46 10.16 12.68
C ALA A 78 -2.01 10.99 11.52
N ALA A 79 -1.82 12.31 11.53
CA ALA A 79 -2.23 13.19 10.43
C ALA A 79 -1.50 12.86 9.12
N ASN A 80 -0.18 12.64 9.14
CA ASN A 80 0.58 12.29 7.94
C ASN A 80 0.21 10.91 7.40
N LEU A 81 -0.10 9.94 8.26
CA LEU A 81 -0.55 8.61 7.85
C LEU A 81 -1.86 8.66 7.05
N VAL A 82 -2.80 9.57 7.35
CA VAL A 82 -4.03 9.74 6.55
C VAL A 82 -3.89 10.72 5.40
N LEU A 83 -3.15 11.82 5.56
CA LEU A 83 -3.04 12.86 4.54
C LEU A 83 -2.07 12.48 3.41
N GLU A 84 -0.94 11.86 3.75
CA GLU A 84 0.17 11.64 2.82
C GLU A 84 0.25 10.18 2.35
N SER A 85 -0.89 9.49 2.25
CA SER A 85 -0.98 8.09 1.81
C SER A 85 -2.24 7.82 1.00
N ALA A 86 -2.33 6.63 0.44
CA ALA A 86 -3.49 6.19 -0.32
C ALA A 86 -4.73 5.87 0.55
N ILE A 87 -4.60 5.76 1.89
CA ILE A 87 -5.78 5.63 2.77
C ILE A 87 -6.56 6.94 2.95
N SER A 88 -6.05 8.04 2.39
CA SER A 88 -6.79 9.32 2.24
C SER A 88 -8.12 9.19 1.49
N ILE A 89 -8.35 8.10 0.75
CA ILE A 89 -9.65 7.81 0.11
C ILE A 89 -10.82 7.75 1.10
N HIS A 90 -10.54 7.62 2.39
CA HIS A 90 -11.52 7.62 3.47
C HIS A 90 -11.97 9.03 3.90
N TYR A 91 -11.49 10.09 3.22
CA TYR A 91 -11.92 11.46 3.44
C TYR A 91 -13.42 11.65 3.20
N GLN A 92 -14.12 12.21 4.18
CA GLN A 92 -15.57 12.49 4.14
C GLN A 92 -15.92 13.96 3.96
N GLY A 93 -14.94 14.86 4.11
CA GLY A 93 -15.17 16.30 4.08
C GLY A 93 -14.41 17.06 5.16
N LYS A 94 -14.57 18.38 5.15
CA LYS A 94 -13.95 19.30 6.09
C LYS A 94 -14.97 20.30 6.63
N LYS A 95 -14.75 20.75 7.87
CA LYS A 95 -15.55 21.78 8.53
C LYS A 95 -14.65 22.77 9.25
N THR A 96 -15.10 24.00 9.40
CA THR A 96 -14.43 24.99 10.25
C THR A 96 -14.95 24.83 11.69
N ASP A 97 -14.04 24.69 12.66
CA ASP A 97 -14.40 24.65 14.08
C ASP A 97 -14.71 26.05 14.65
N GLU A 98 -15.09 26.12 15.91
CA GLU A 98 -15.41 27.40 16.60
C GLU A 98 -14.22 28.36 16.68
N ASN A 99 -13.00 27.85 16.56
CA ASN A 99 -11.75 28.62 16.59
C ASN A 99 -11.25 29.02 15.20
N GLY A 100 -12.01 28.70 14.14
CA GLY A 100 -11.61 28.98 12.76
C GLY A 100 -10.61 27.99 12.16
N ASN A 101 -10.30 26.88 12.84
CA ASN A 101 -9.43 25.83 12.29
C ASN A 101 -10.22 24.97 11.28
N LEU A 102 -9.55 24.56 10.21
CA LEU A 102 -10.14 23.71 9.18
C LEU A 102 -9.88 22.24 9.50
N ILE A 103 -10.92 21.52 9.92
CA ILE A 103 -10.85 20.14 10.38
C ILE A 103 -11.37 19.21 9.28
N ALA A 104 -10.51 18.33 8.77
CA ALA A 104 -10.89 17.24 7.88
C ALA A 104 -11.27 15.99 8.68
N THR A 105 -12.28 15.26 8.22
CA THR A 105 -12.69 13.98 8.80
C THR A 105 -12.41 12.83 7.83
N PHE A 106 -11.74 11.80 8.34
CA PHE A 106 -11.50 10.53 7.66
C PHE A 106 -12.28 9.43 8.37
N ALA A 107 -13.11 8.70 7.64
CA ALA A 107 -13.99 7.67 8.19
C ALA A 107 -13.73 6.33 7.50
N PHE A 108 -13.41 5.33 8.33
CA PHE A 108 -13.13 3.96 7.96
C PHE A 108 -14.29 3.10 8.47
N PRO A 109 -15.37 2.93 7.69
CA PRO A 109 -16.44 2.01 8.05
C PRO A 109 -15.96 0.56 7.96
N ASP A 110 -16.56 -0.32 8.75
CA ASP A 110 -16.25 -1.75 8.77
C ASP A 110 -14.74 -2.00 8.95
N PHE A 111 -14.14 -1.44 10.01
CA PHE A 111 -12.69 -1.39 10.19
C PHE A 111 -12.14 -2.71 10.78
N PRO A 112 -11.36 -3.52 10.02
CA PRO A 112 -10.86 -4.80 10.50
C PRO A 112 -9.67 -4.63 11.46
N MET A 113 -9.68 -5.39 12.56
CA MET A 113 -8.68 -5.32 13.61
C MET A 113 -8.30 -6.70 14.15
N VAL A 114 -7.11 -6.76 14.73
CA VAL A 114 -6.63 -7.92 15.49
C VAL A 114 -6.35 -7.50 16.93
N MET A 115 -7.15 -8.03 17.85
CA MET A 115 -7.13 -7.67 19.26
C MET A 115 -6.01 -8.40 19.99
N LYS A 116 -5.53 -7.84 21.12
CA LYS A 116 -4.40 -8.42 21.89
C LYS A 116 -4.64 -9.85 22.38
N ASP A 117 -5.90 -10.28 22.54
CA ASP A 117 -6.26 -11.64 22.90
C ASP A 117 -6.10 -12.65 21.75
N GLY A 118 -5.82 -12.19 20.53
CA GLY A 118 -5.67 -13.04 19.34
C GLY A 118 -6.99 -13.27 18.62
N THR A 119 -7.97 -12.38 18.77
CA THR A 119 -9.23 -12.42 18.01
C THR A 119 -9.22 -11.42 16.86
N PHE A 120 -9.95 -11.77 15.79
CA PHE A 120 -10.27 -10.86 14.69
C PHE A 120 -11.63 -10.22 14.99
N CYS A 121 -11.71 -8.90 14.88
CA CYS A 121 -12.97 -8.17 14.98
C CYS A 121 -13.05 -7.09 13.91
N VAL A 122 -14.26 -6.59 13.70
CA VAL A 122 -14.53 -5.48 12.79
C VAL A 122 -15.26 -4.43 13.62
N ALA A 123 -14.68 -3.24 13.75
CA ALA A 123 -15.36 -2.09 14.34
C ALA A 123 -16.31 -1.48 13.31
N ASP A 124 -17.42 -0.90 13.77
CA ASP A 124 -18.40 -0.28 12.89
C ASP A 124 -17.80 0.96 12.22
N LEU A 125 -17.05 1.76 12.99
CA LEU A 125 -16.43 2.98 12.50
C LEU A 125 -15.12 3.30 13.23
N PHE A 126 -14.04 3.46 12.47
CA PHE A 126 -12.87 4.21 12.93
C PHE A 126 -12.87 5.59 12.27
N GLN A 127 -12.74 6.66 13.06
CA GLN A 127 -12.75 8.05 12.59
C GLN A 127 -11.53 8.80 13.07
N VAL A 128 -10.91 9.58 12.19
CA VAL A 128 -9.78 10.47 12.50
C VAL A 128 -10.10 11.88 12.01
N ASN A 129 -9.95 12.87 12.90
CA ASN A 129 -10.12 14.28 12.59
C ASN A 129 -8.77 14.99 12.62
N VAL A 130 -8.46 15.74 11.56
CA VAL A 130 -7.15 16.38 11.36
C VAL A 130 -7.33 17.87 11.11
N ASP A 131 -6.59 18.70 11.84
CA ASP A 131 -6.42 20.12 11.51
C ASP A 131 -5.54 20.22 10.26
N LEU A 132 -6.13 20.60 9.14
CA LEU A 132 -5.46 20.65 7.84
C LEU A 132 -4.34 21.70 7.79
N ASN A 133 -4.47 22.80 8.53
CA ASN A 133 -3.47 23.87 8.54
C ASN A 133 -2.26 23.47 9.38
N LYS A 134 -2.50 22.84 10.53
CA LYS A 134 -1.43 22.38 11.42
C LYS A 134 -0.86 21.02 11.02
N LYS A 135 -1.57 20.27 10.16
CA LYS A 135 -1.30 18.86 9.84
C LYS A 135 -1.16 18.01 11.10
N LYS A 136 -2.09 18.20 12.03
CA LYS A 136 -2.12 17.53 13.34
C LYS A 136 -3.45 16.85 13.56
N MET A 137 -3.41 15.63 14.11
CA MET A 137 -4.62 14.97 14.58
C MET A 137 -5.23 15.78 15.75
N VAL A 138 -6.53 16.04 15.67
CA VAL A 138 -7.28 16.76 16.71
C VAL A 138 -8.07 15.79 17.59
N SER A 139 -8.66 14.77 16.99
CA SER A 139 -9.36 13.71 17.71
C SER A 139 -9.48 12.46 16.87
N SER A 140 -9.70 11.32 17.53
CA SER A 140 -9.96 10.05 16.87
C SER A 140 -10.90 9.20 17.71
N PHE A 141 -11.75 8.42 17.05
CA PHE A 141 -12.75 7.57 17.69
C PHE A 141 -12.76 6.20 17.02
N LEU A 142 -12.84 5.15 17.82
CA LEU A 142 -13.11 3.79 17.39
C LEU A 142 -14.45 3.40 18.01
N ASP A 143 -15.49 3.38 17.18
CA ASP A 143 -16.89 3.38 17.60
C ASP A 143 -17.13 4.53 18.61
N ASP A 144 -17.56 4.21 19.83
CA ASP A 144 -17.80 5.19 20.90
C ASP A 144 -16.54 5.52 21.73
N LYS A 145 -15.40 4.87 21.46
CA LYS A 145 -14.17 5.00 22.25
C LYS A 145 -13.26 6.08 21.65
N GLU A 146 -13.01 7.15 22.41
CA GLU A 146 -11.98 8.13 22.06
C GLU A 146 -10.58 7.48 22.15
N LEU A 147 -9.78 7.71 21.11
CA LEU A 147 -8.40 7.23 21.01
C LEU A 147 -7.42 8.40 21.06
N ASN A 148 -6.26 8.17 21.64
CA ASN A 148 -5.13 9.10 21.53
C ASN A 148 -4.38 8.92 20.18
N ALA A 149 -3.50 9.85 19.86
CA ALA A 149 -2.81 9.86 18.57
C ALA A 149 -1.87 8.67 18.35
N SER A 150 -1.31 8.10 19.41
CA SER A 150 -0.46 6.90 19.33
C SER A 150 -1.29 5.67 18.98
N GLU A 151 -2.47 5.51 19.61
CA GLU A 151 -3.44 4.46 19.29
C GLU A 151 -3.92 4.58 17.84
N ALA A 152 -4.35 5.77 17.43
CA ALA A 152 -4.78 6.03 16.06
C ALA A 152 -3.67 5.73 15.04
N SER A 153 -2.42 6.08 15.33
CA SER A 153 -1.28 5.78 14.46
C SER A 153 -1.06 4.27 14.26
N ILE A 154 -1.23 3.46 15.31
CA ILE A 154 -1.14 1.99 15.21
C ILE A 154 -2.24 1.45 14.29
N LEU A 155 -3.49 1.89 14.50
CA LEU A 155 -4.63 1.44 13.70
C LEU A 155 -4.49 1.85 12.23
N LEU A 156 -4.15 3.12 11.98
CA LEU A 156 -3.94 3.66 10.63
C LEU A 156 -2.85 2.91 9.88
N PHE A 157 -1.71 2.66 10.54
CA PHE A 157 -0.62 1.95 9.90
C PHE A 157 -0.96 0.46 9.68
N TYR A 158 -1.62 -0.18 10.64
CA TYR A 158 -2.09 -1.56 10.48
C TYR A 158 -3.07 -1.71 9.32
N TYR A 159 -4.06 -0.83 9.21
CA TYR A 159 -5.02 -0.84 8.11
C TYR A 159 -4.33 -0.60 6.76
N THR A 160 -3.39 0.34 6.75
CA THR A 160 -2.55 0.64 5.59
C THR A 160 -1.83 -0.63 5.09
N ILE A 161 -1.10 -1.34 5.95
CA ILE A 161 -0.31 -2.53 5.57
C ILE A 161 -1.12 -3.82 5.38
N SER A 162 -2.38 -3.84 5.82
CA SER A 162 -3.22 -5.04 5.78
C SER A 162 -4.36 -4.92 4.78
N ALA A 163 -5.56 -4.59 5.24
CA ALA A 163 -6.77 -4.54 4.43
C ALA A 163 -6.60 -3.68 3.18
N PHE A 164 -6.08 -2.46 3.34
CA PHE A 164 -5.97 -1.54 2.22
C PHE A 164 -4.86 -1.92 1.23
N HIS A 165 -3.69 -2.33 1.73
CA HIS A 165 -2.59 -2.77 0.87
C HIS A 165 -2.95 -4.02 0.06
N ALA A 166 -3.56 -5.04 0.69
CA ALA A 166 -4.04 -6.23 -0.02
C ALA A 166 -5.04 -5.88 -1.13
N LYS A 167 -5.91 -4.90 -0.89
CA LYS A 167 -6.84 -4.37 -1.90
C LYS A 167 -6.11 -3.77 -3.10
N ILE A 168 -5.08 -2.94 -2.89
CA ILE A 168 -4.29 -2.36 -4.00
C ILE A 168 -3.68 -3.47 -4.86
N HIS A 169 -3.09 -4.50 -4.23
CA HIS A 169 -2.52 -5.63 -4.95
C HIS A 169 -3.55 -6.40 -5.76
N SER A 170 -4.72 -6.66 -5.17
CA SER A 170 -5.81 -7.36 -5.86
C SER A 170 -6.33 -6.57 -7.07
N TYR A 171 -6.41 -5.24 -6.95
CA TYR A 171 -6.81 -4.35 -8.04
C TYR A 171 -5.74 -4.30 -9.15
N ALA A 172 -4.46 -4.28 -8.76
CA ALA A 172 -3.34 -4.23 -9.70
C ALA A 172 -3.32 -5.42 -10.68
N ASN A 173 -3.84 -6.58 -10.28
CA ASN A 173 -3.94 -7.76 -11.15
C ASN A 173 -4.75 -7.49 -12.43
N TRP A 174 -5.73 -6.58 -12.41
CA TRP A 174 -6.49 -6.19 -13.62
C TRP A 174 -5.68 -5.30 -14.58
N GLY A 175 -4.53 -4.78 -14.14
CA GLY A 175 -3.62 -3.96 -14.93
C GLY A 175 -2.58 -4.79 -15.70
N LEU A 176 -2.60 -6.12 -15.59
CA LEU A 176 -1.54 -6.99 -16.07
C LEU A 176 -1.90 -7.65 -17.41
N ASN A 177 -0.87 -7.97 -18.20
CA ASN A 177 -1.00 -8.82 -19.38
C ASN A 177 0.24 -9.71 -19.51
N LEU A 178 0.01 -11.02 -19.43
CA LEU A 178 1.04 -12.08 -19.52
C LEU A 178 1.01 -12.86 -20.85
N GLY A 179 0.27 -12.36 -21.84
CA GLY A 179 0.14 -12.97 -23.15
C GLY A 179 1.44 -13.00 -23.96
N ALA A 180 1.57 -13.98 -24.85
CA ALA A 180 2.77 -14.15 -25.67
C ALA A 180 3.05 -12.95 -26.59
N GLU A 181 2.00 -12.29 -27.09
CA GLU A 181 2.13 -11.07 -27.87
C GLU A 181 2.71 -9.91 -27.06
N GLN A 182 2.29 -9.78 -25.80
CA GLN A 182 2.81 -8.77 -24.89
C GLN A 182 4.31 -8.98 -24.64
N LYS A 183 4.73 -10.23 -24.40
CA LYS A 183 6.15 -10.58 -24.29
C LYS A 183 6.97 -10.18 -25.51
N LYS A 184 6.43 -10.44 -26.71
CA LYS A 184 7.11 -10.18 -27.99
C LYS A 184 7.23 -8.69 -28.29
N ASN A 185 6.15 -7.94 -28.09
CA ASN A 185 6.05 -6.54 -28.52
C ASN A 185 6.48 -5.56 -27.42
N ASN A 186 6.30 -5.93 -26.15
CA ASN A 186 6.42 -5.06 -24.98
C ASN A 186 7.12 -5.80 -23.81
N PRO A 187 8.41 -6.15 -23.94
CA PRO A 187 9.11 -7.00 -22.97
C PRO A 187 9.20 -6.38 -21.56
N ILE A 188 9.29 -5.04 -21.47
CA ILE A 188 9.35 -4.34 -20.16
C ILE A 188 8.01 -4.47 -19.42
N PRO A 189 6.85 -4.01 -19.97
CA PRO A 189 5.56 -4.25 -19.33
C PRO A 189 5.27 -5.72 -19.01
N PHE A 190 5.69 -6.65 -19.87
CA PHE A 190 5.55 -8.08 -19.62
C PHE A 190 6.36 -8.55 -18.40
N GLN A 191 7.62 -8.10 -18.27
CA GLN A 191 8.45 -8.38 -17.09
C GLN A 191 7.85 -7.77 -15.82
N SER A 192 7.41 -6.52 -15.88
CA SER A 192 6.71 -5.84 -14.78
C SER A 192 5.44 -6.60 -14.34
N ALA A 193 4.69 -7.16 -15.28
CA ALA A 193 3.54 -8.00 -14.96
C ALA A 193 3.95 -9.30 -14.25
N MET A 194 4.98 -9.99 -14.74
CA MET A 194 5.50 -11.21 -14.08
C MET A 194 5.99 -10.95 -12.65
N VAL A 195 6.65 -9.81 -12.44
CA VAL A 195 7.12 -9.39 -11.11
C VAL A 195 5.94 -9.10 -10.19
N THR A 196 4.93 -8.36 -10.68
CA THR A 196 3.73 -8.06 -9.89
C THR A 196 3.04 -9.34 -9.42
N VAL A 197 2.86 -10.34 -10.31
CA VAL A 197 2.22 -11.60 -9.95
C VAL A 197 3.00 -12.37 -8.89
N ILE A 198 4.33 -12.50 -9.02
CA ILE A 198 5.11 -13.20 -8.00
C ILE A 198 5.09 -12.45 -6.67
N TYR A 199 5.06 -11.12 -6.69
CA TYR A 199 5.05 -10.30 -5.49
C TYR A 199 3.71 -10.39 -4.76
N ASN A 200 2.61 -10.44 -5.50
CA ASN A 200 1.29 -10.71 -4.95
C ASN A 200 1.25 -12.10 -4.28
N TYR A 201 1.84 -13.12 -4.92
CA TYR A 201 2.01 -14.44 -4.33
C TYR A 201 2.88 -14.42 -3.06
N PHE A 202 3.96 -13.63 -3.05
CA PHE A 202 4.79 -13.46 -1.85
C PHE A 202 4.01 -12.80 -0.71
N GLY A 203 3.32 -11.70 -0.97
CA GLY A 203 2.58 -10.94 0.04
C GLY A 203 1.38 -11.70 0.62
N TYR A 204 0.67 -12.48 -0.21
CA TYR A 204 -0.54 -13.18 0.24
C TYR A 204 -0.26 -14.60 0.75
N SER A 205 0.41 -15.43 -0.06
CA SER A 205 0.58 -16.86 0.24
C SER A 205 1.86 -17.15 1.02
N SER A 206 2.97 -16.49 0.69
CA SER A 206 4.27 -16.78 1.33
C SER A 206 4.45 -16.03 2.66
N PHE A 207 3.94 -14.80 2.77
CA PHE A 207 4.15 -13.92 3.92
C PHE A 207 3.75 -14.58 5.25
N VAL A 208 2.58 -15.22 5.26
CA VAL A 208 2.05 -15.92 6.44
C VAL A 208 2.89 -17.13 6.87
N THR A 209 3.72 -17.68 5.99
CA THR A 209 4.63 -18.80 6.31
C THR A 209 5.80 -18.37 7.20
N PHE A 210 6.07 -17.06 7.32
CA PHE A 210 7.13 -16.51 8.17
C PHE A 210 6.72 -16.35 9.64
N PHE A 211 5.43 -16.46 9.98
CA PHE A 211 4.93 -16.28 11.34
C PHE A 211 5.62 -17.16 12.39
N PRO A 212 5.84 -18.47 12.18
CA PRO A 212 6.56 -19.30 13.15
C PRO A 212 7.97 -18.79 13.44
N PHE A 213 8.67 -18.26 12.44
CA PHE A 213 10.00 -17.67 12.61
C PHE A 213 9.95 -16.38 13.43
N TRP A 214 9.00 -15.48 13.15
CA TRP A 214 8.82 -14.25 13.93
C TRP A 214 8.44 -14.52 15.39
N LYS A 215 7.60 -15.52 15.64
CA LYS A 215 7.27 -16.00 16.99
C LYS A 215 8.50 -16.56 17.69
N ALA A 216 9.34 -17.31 16.99
CA ALA A 216 10.58 -17.86 17.55
C ALA A 216 11.60 -16.76 17.89
N LEU A 217 11.66 -15.68 17.10
CA LEU A 217 12.50 -14.51 17.39
C LEU A 217 11.93 -13.59 18.47
N GLY A 218 10.67 -13.76 18.86
CA GLY A 218 9.99 -12.91 19.84
C GLY A 218 9.59 -11.53 19.30
N VAL A 219 9.55 -11.33 17.97
CA VAL A 219 9.03 -10.09 17.36
C VAL A 219 7.52 -10.13 17.13
N LEU A 220 6.93 -11.32 17.26
CA LEU A 220 5.49 -11.54 17.17
C LEU A 220 5.04 -12.39 18.36
N SER A 221 3.92 -12.02 18.96
CA SER A 221 3.30 -12.74 20.06
C SER A 221 2.78 -14.10 19.61
N LYS A 222 2.78 -15.06 20.54
CA LYS A 222 2.41 -16.46 20.25
C LYS A 222 0.96 -16.61 19.79
N ASN A 223 0.07 -15.78 20.33
CA ASN A 223 -1.36 -15.78 20.02
C ASN A 223 -1.73 -15.00 18.75
N PHE A 224 -0.79 -14.33 18.08
CA PHE A 224 -1.05 -13.75 16.77
C PHE A 224 -1.04 -14.86 15.71
N ASP A 225 -2.20 -15.43 15.41
CA ASP A 225 -2.33 -16.42 14.34
C ASP A 225 -2.28 -15.78 12.95
N LYS A 226 -1.72 -16.50 11.97
CA LYS A 226 -1.64 -16.02 10.59
C LYS A 226 -3.01 -15.83 9.96
N ASP A 227 -4.01 -16.62 10.37
CA ASP A 227 -5.35 -16.56 9.82
C ASP A 227 -6.04 -15.24 10.20
N LEU A 228 -5.65 -14.62 11.32
CA LEU A 228 -6.13 -13.30 11.72
C LEU A 228 -5.69 -12.22 10.72
N LEU A 229 -4.44 -12.30 10.23
CA LEU A 229 -3.95 -11.38 9.21
C LEU A 229 -4.63 -11.62 7.86
N LEU A 230 -4.82 -12.89 7.49
CA LEU A 230 -5.55 -13.26 6.26
C LEU A 230 -6.99 -12.77 6.30
N ASN A 231 -7.66 -12.82 7.45
CA ASN A 231 -8.99 -12.25 7.62
C ASN A 231 -9.00 -10.74 7.33
N SER A 232 -8.01 -9.98 7.85
CA SER A 232 -7.88 -8.56 7.52
C SER A 232 -7.61 -8.30 6.04
N PHE A 233 -6.77 -9.12 5.39
CA PHE A 233 -6.51 -9.01 3.96
C PHE A 233 -7.78 -9.24 3.14
N ASN A 234 -8.49 -10.34 3.43
CA ASN A 234 -9.71 -10.72 2.71
C ASN A 234 -10.82 -9.70 2.93
N HIS A 235 -10.98 -9.20 4.16
CA HIS A 235 -11.93 -8.13 4.46
C HIS A 235 -11.67 -6.89 3.60
N GLY A 236 -10.42 -6.48 3.46
CA GLY A 236 -10.04 -5.35 2.60
C GLY A 236 -10.29 -5.59 1.11
N ILE A 237 -10.06 -6.82 0.62
CA ILE A 237 -10.33 -7.22 -0.76
C ILE A 237 -11.83 -7.22 -1.07
N ASP A 238 -12.64 -7.72 -0.12
CA ASP A 238 -14.10 -7.84 -0.26
C ASP A 238 -14.83 -6.50 -0.05
N TRP A 239 -14.19 -5.55 0.65
CA TRP A 239 -14.78 -4.24 0.90
C TRP A 239 -14.99 -3.44 -0.40
N ASN A 240 -16.22 -3.02 -0.65
CA ASN A 240 -16.55 -2.15 -1.78
C ASN A 240 -16.10 -0.72 -1.48
N GLY A 241 -15.18 -0.19 -2.30
CA GLY A 241 -14.65 1.16 -2.09
C GLY A 241 -15.75 2.21 -2.20
N THR A 242 -15.72 3.20 -1.31
CA THR A 242 -16.59 4.38 -1.42
C THR A 242 -16.05 5.37 -2.44
N CYS A 243 -16.96 5.97 -3.22
CA CYS A 243 -16.64 7.12 -4.06
C CYS A 243 -16.22 8.29 -3.17
N HIS A 244 -15.13 8.97 -3.53
CA HIS A 244 -14.52 10.06 -2.76
C HIS A 244 -14.43 11.32 -3.63
N PRO A 245 -15.58 11.94 -4.00
CA PRO A 245 -15.60 13.05 -4.95
C PRO A 245 -14.85 14.28 -4.42
N ASP A 246 -14.78 14.45 -3.10
CA ASP A 246 -14.22 15.64 -2.46
C ASP A 246 -12.71 15.54 -2.21
N ILE A 247 -12.03 14.49 -2.68
CA ILE A 247 -10.58 14.30 -2.43
C ILE A 247 -9.71 15.49 -2.90
N TYR A 248 -10.20 16.24 -3.90
CA TYR A 248 -9.56 17.47 -4.40
C TYR A 248 -9.43 18.56 -3.33
N ASP A 249 -10.27 18.55 -2.29
CA ASP A 249 -10.19 19.46 -1.15
C ASP A 249 -8.87 19.36 -0.39
N LEU A 250 -8.21 18.19 -0.45
CA LEU A 250 -6.98 17.90 0.28
C LEU A 250 -5.72 18.32 -0.49
N MET A 251 -5.82 18.64 -1.79
CA MET A 251 -4.65 18.99 -2.60
C MET A 251 -3.79 20.13 -2.01
N PRO A 252 -4.35 21.21 -1.44
CA PRO A 252 -3.54 22.26 -0.82
C PRO A 252 -2.77 21.80 0.44
N TYR A 253 -3.16 20.67 1.03
CA TYR A 253 -2.70 20.20 2.33
C TYR A 253 -1.93 18.89 2.26
N SER A 254 -1.97 18.18 1.14
CA SER A 254 -1.27 16.92 0.95
C SER A 254 -0.48 16.91 -0.36
N GLU A 255 0.83 16.74 -0.24
CA GLU A 255 1.71 16.61 -1.40
C GLU A 255 1.40 15.33 -2.19
N PHE A 256 1.10 14.24 -1.48
CA PHE A 256 0.70 12.98 -2.10
C PHE A 256 -0.58 13.15 -2.91
N ILE A 257 -1.62 13.75 -2.35
CA ILE A 257 -2.91 13.93 -3.03
C ILE A 257 -2.78 14.89 -4.21
N ASP A 258 -2.08 16.02 -4.03
CA ASP A 258 -1.82 16.96 -5.12
C ASP A 258 -1.15 16.27 -6.31
N PHE A 259 -0.13 15.47 -6.02
CA PHE A 259 0.59 14.70 -7.03
C PHE A 259 -0.31 13.68 -7.75
N MET A 260 -1.06 12.86 -7.00
CA MET A 260 -1.92 11.82 -7.57
C MET A 260 -3.06 12.41 -8.39
N CYS A 261 -3.75 13.43 -7.88
CA CYS A 261 -4.88 14.08 -8.55
C CYS A 261 -4.46 14.79 -9.84
N LYS A 262 -3.24 15.34 -9.91
CA LYS A 262 -2.70 15.99 -11.13
C LYS A 262 -2.12 14.98 -12.12
N LEU A 263 -1.51 13.90 -11.66
CA LEU A 263 -0.85 12.92 -12.54
C LEU A 263 -1.84 11.93 -13.16
N LYS A 264 -2.84 11.44 -12.41
CA LYS A 264 -3.76 10.41 -12.87
C LYS A 264 -4.52 10.79 -14.16
N PRO A 265 -5.10 11.99 -14.32
CA PRO A 265 -5.78 12.36 -15.57
C PRO A 265 -4.85 12.37 -16.78
N PHE A 266 -3.61 12.84 -16.60
CA PHE A 266 -2.58 12.81 -17.63
C PHE A 266 -2.22 11.36 -18.00
N PHE A 267 -2.02 10.50 -17.00
CA PHE A 267 -1.77 9.08 -17.20
C PHE A 267 -2.88 8.42 -18.03
N MET A 268 -4.15 8.61 -17.66
CA MET A 268 -5.28 7.99 -18.38
C MET A 268 -5.37 8.47 -19.83
N THR A 269 -5.12 9.77 -20.04
CA THR A 269 -5.07 10.36 -21.37
C THR A 269 -3.98 9.73 -22.22
N GLU A 270 -2.76 9.58 -21.69
CA GLU A 270 -1.66 8.95 -22.43
C GLU A 270 -1.83 7.44 -22.60
N PHE A 271 -2.39 6.76 -21.60
CA PHE A 271 -2.65 5.33 -21.64
C PHE A 271 -3.65 5.01 -22.75
N SER A 272 -4.75 5.77 -22.86
CA SER A 272 -5.76 5.57 -23.91
C SER A 272 -5.20 5.63 -25.33
N LYS A 273 -4.21 6.50 -25.57
CA LYS A 273 -3.53 6.66 -26.88
C LYS A 273 -2.71 5.44 -27.28
N VAL A 274 -2.19 4.71 -26.29
CA VAL A 274 -1.24 3.61 -26.53
C VAL A 274 -1.75 2.25 -26.06
N LYS A 275 -2.94 2.16 -25.46
CA LYS A 275 -3.52 0.95 -24.87
C LYS A 275 -3.41 -0.25 -25.81
N ASN A 276 -3.95 -0.13 -27.02
CA ASN A 276 -3.96 -1.24 -27.98
C ASN A 276 -2.57 -1.69 -28.44
N LYS A 277 -1.56 -0.80 -28.34
CA LYS A 277 -0.20 -1.07 -28.81
C LYS A 277 0.69 -1.64 -27.69
N TYR A 278 0.65 -1.03 -26.51
CA TYR A 278 1.59 -1.29 -25.43
C TYR A 278 0.96 -2.04 -24.25
N PHE A 279 -0.36 -1.97 -24.09
CA PHE A 279 -1.08 -2.52 -22.95
C PHE A 279 -2.42 -3.16 -23.37
N PRO A 280 -2.43 -4.06 -24.37
CA PRO A 280 -3.65 -4.76 -24.76
C PRO A 280 -4.23 -5.46 -23.52
N ASN A 281 -5.56 -5.46 -23.38
CA ASN A 281 -6.28 -6.11 -22.28
C ASN A 281 -5.98 -5.62 -20.84
N CYS A 282 -5.10 -4.65 -20.64
CA CYS A 282 -4.87 -4.01 -19.33
C CYS A 282 -5.95 -2.97 -18.99
N HIS A 283 -6.38 -2.92 -17.72
CA HIS A 283 -7.19 -1.82 -17.19
C HIS A 283 -6.30 -0.63 -16.78
N GLY A 284 -6.62 0.57 -17.26
CA GLY A 284 -5.79 1.77 -17.08
C GLY A 284 -5.64 2.18 -15.61
N ASP A 285 -6.75 2.26 -14.87
CA ASP A 285 -6.70 2.53 -13.42
C ASP A 285 -5.90 1.47 -12.67
N ALA A 286 -6.04 0.20 -13.04
CA ALA A 286 -5.36 -0.89 -12.33
C ALA A 286 -3.87 -0.83 -12.53
N LEU A 287 -3.44 -0.51 -13.75
CA LEU A 287 -2.05 -0.23 -14.04
C LEU A 287 -1.56 0.98 -13.24
N PHE A 288 -2.31 2.09 -13.18
CA PHE A 288 -1.92 3.26 -12.39
C PHE A 288 -1.76 2.95 -10.90
N TYR A 289 -2.71 2.24 -10.32
CA TYR A 289 -2.69 1.91 -8.90
C TYR A 289 -1.59 0.90 -8.54
N GLY A 290 -1.42 -0.16 -9.35
CA GLY A 290 -0.39 -1.17 -9.12
C GLY A 290 1.04 -0.72 -9.43
N SER A 291 1.20 0.35 -10.22
CA SER A 291 2.51 0.92 -10.54
C SER A 291 2.80 2.15 -9.66
N ILE A 292 2.21 3.29 -10.03
CA ILE A 292 2.51 4.61 -9.48
C ILE A 292 1.98 4.78 -8.05
N MET A 293 0.70 4.48 -7.81
CA MET A 293 0.14 4.72 -6.46
C MET A 293 0.81 3.80 -5.43
N HIS A 294 0.89 2.51 -5.73
CA HIS A 294 1.52 1.52 -4.87
C HIS A 294 2.97 1.91 -4.49
N SER A 295 3.81 2.23 -5.47
CA SER A 295 5.22 2.50 -5.20
C SER A 295 5.44 3.80 -4.42
N VAL A 296 4.65 4.83 -4.73
CA VAL A 296 4.71 6.12 -4.00
C VAL A 296 4.14 5.97 -2.59
N ASP A 297 3.08 5.18 -2.40
CA ASP A 297 2.49 4.91 -1.09
C ASP A 297 3.47 4.18 -0.17
N HIS A 298 4.18 3.16 -0.67
CA HIS A 298 5.29 2.53 0.07
C HIS A 298 6.37 3.53 0.49
N CYS A 299 6.79 4.43 -0.40
CA CYS A 299 7.75 5.47 -0.04
C CYS A 299 7.20 6.39 1.06
N ARG A 300 5.90 6.71 1.04
CA ARG A 300 5.26 7.48 2.09
C ARG A 300 5.16 6.71 3.41
N MET A 301 4.91 5.40 3.39
CA MET A 301 5.00 4.55 4.58
C MET A 301 6.41 4.60 5.19
N ASP A 302 7.45 4.56 4.36
CA ASP A 302 8.84 4.65 4.81
C ASP A 302 9.16 6.01 5.44
N TRP A 303 8.71 7.09 4.81
CA TRP A 303 9.00 8.45 5.26
C TRP A 303 8.17 8.87 6.47
N ASN A 304 6.94 8.39 6.59
CA ASN A 304 6.05 8.75 7.70
C ASN A 304 6.45 8.05 9.00
N ILE A 305 6.87 6.78 8.96
CA ILE A 305 7.31 6.04 10.15
C ILE A 305 8.83 5.91 10.15
N GLU A 306 9.54 6.92 10.65
CA GLU A 306 11.00 6.93 10.62
C GLU A 306 11.66 5.96 11.60
N ASP A 307 10.99 5.62 12.70
CA ASP A 307 11.47 4.67 13.70
C ASP A 307 10.39 3.63 14.01
N PRO A 308 10.61 2.34 13.72
CA PRO A 308 9.61 1.31 14.02
C PRO A 308 9.29 1.22 15.52
N LEU A 309 10.19 1.68 16.40
CA LEU A 309 9.94 1.69 17.85
C LEU A 309 8.86 2.67 18.29
N TRP A 310 8.35 3.54 17.39
CA TRP A 310 7.18 4.38 17.63
C TRP A 310 5.88 3.61 17.80
N LEU A 311 5.78 2.40 17.23
CA LEU A 311 4.60 1.56 17.34
C LEU A 311 4.64 0.82 18.69
N ASP A 312 3.69 1.07 19.58
CA ASP A 312 3.67 0.49 20.93
C ASP A 312 3.18 -0.97 20.93
N VAL A 313 4.11 -1.92 21.04
CA VAL A 313 3.81 -3.37 21.10
C VAL A 313 3.29 -3.84 22.45
N ASP A 314 3.53 -3.05 23.49
CA ASP A 314 3.09 -3.34 24.86
C ASP A 314 1.69 -2.76 25.13
N HIS A 315 1.09 -2.06 24.15
CA HIS A 315 -0.27 -1.55 24.23
C HIS A 315 -1.28 -2.68 24.54
N PRO A 316 -2.18 -2.50 25.51
CA PRO A 316 -3.04 -3.58 26.03
C PRO A 316 -4.04 -4.12 25.00
N GLU A 317 -4.43 -3.30 24.02
CA GLU A 317 -5.45 -3.65 23.02
C GLU A 317 -4.86 -3.85 21.62
N PHE A 318 -4.11 -2.85 21.14
CA PHE A 318 -3.56 -2.79 19.79
C PHE A 318 -2.13 -3.34 19.63
N GLY A 319 -1.56 -3.96 20.67
CA GLY A 319 -0.16 -4.40 20.66
C GLY A 319 0.18 -5.40 19.54
N LEU A 320 -0.74 -6.30 19.17
CA LEU A 320 -0.50 -7.23 18.04
C LEU A 320 -0.40 -6.49 16.71
N MET A 321 -1.29 -5.53 16.46
CA MET A 321 -1.25 -4.69 15.26
C MET A 321 0.06 -3.89 15.17
N ALA A 322 0.54 -3.37 16.31
CA ALA A 322 1.84 -2.71 16.40
C ALA A 322 3.00 -3.67 16.11
N GLU A 323 2.98 -4.91 16.60
CA GLU A 323 4.00 -5.94 16.30
C GLU A 323 4.10 -6.18 14.79
N MET A 324 2.96 -6.39 14.11
CA MET A 324 2.93 -6.56 12.66
C MET A 324 3.44 -5.33 11.93
N GLY A 325 3.03 -4.14 12.38
CA GLY A 325 3.52 -2.88 11.85
C GLY A 325 5.04 -2.78 11.92
N ARG A 326 5.66 -3.11 13.07
CA ARG A 326 7.12 -3.10 13.19
C ARG A 326 7.79 -4.04 12.20
N VAL A 327 7.27 -5.27 12.06
CA VAL A 327 7.81 -6.27 11.14
C VAL A 327 7.71 -5.81 9.68
N VAL A 328 6.54 -5.33 9.25
CA VAL A 328 6.34 -4.82 7.88
C VAL A 328 7.24 -3.63 7.61
N LYS A 329 7.29 -2.66 8.53
CA LYS A 329 8.07 -1.43 8.37
C LYS A 329 9.55 -1.68 8.09
N VAL A 330 10.16 -2.67 8.74
CA VAL A 330 11.60 -2.93 8.60
C VAL A 330 11.93 -3.93 7.50
N GLY A 331 10.98 -4.82 7.15
CA GLY A 331 11.25 -5.94 6.25
C GLY A 331 10.66 -5.83 4.85
N PHE A 332 9.68 -4.94 4.64
CA PHE A 332 8.81 -5.00 3.46
C PHE A 332 8.38 -3.63 2.90
N VAL A 333 8.82 -2.52 3.50
CA VAL A 333 8.42 -1.17 3.05
C VAL A 333 9.45 -0.54 2.12
N SER A 334 10.73 -0.73 2.41
CA SER A 334 11.85 -0.11 1.69
C SER A 334 12.18 -0.83 0.39
N ASP A 335 12.83 -0.14 -0.54
CA ASP A 335 13.25 -0.74 -1.81
C ASP A 335 14.08 -2.02 -1.65
N LEU A 336 13.75 -3.02 -2.47
CA LEU A 336 14.55 -4.23 -2.58
C LEU A 336 15.97 -3.92 -3.08
N PRO A 337 17.01 -4.37 -2.38
CA PRO A 337 18.38 -4.20 -2.85
C PRO A 337 18.62 -5.07 -4.09
N GLY A 338 19.54 -4.66 -4.97
CA GLY A 338 20.14 -5.59 -5.95
C GLY A 338 19.21 -6.16 -7.03
N LEU A 339 18.03 -5.58 -7.27
CA LEU A 339 17.19 -5.99 -8.39
C LEU A 339 17.88 -5.68 -9.73
N ASN A 340 18.06 -6.70 -10.55
CA ASN A 340 18.74 -6.59 -11.85
C ASN A 340 17.74 -6.53 -13.01
N PHE A 341 16.76 -5.62 -12.92
CA PHE A 341 15.86 -5.27 -14.01
C PHE A 341 15.37 -3.83 -13.87
N GLN A 342 14.95 -3.23 -14.98
CA GLN A 342 14.47 -1.84 -15.00
C GLN A 342 13.05 -1.78 -14.46
N ARG A 343 12.88 -1.18 -13.28
CA ARG A 343 11.56 -0.98 -12.66
C ARG A 343 11.18 0.48 -12.47
N HIS A 344 12.16 1.35 -12.27
CA HIS A 344 11.89 2.75 -12.01
C HIS A 344 11.52 3.47 -13.31
N TYR A 345 10.46 4.28 -13.26
CA TYR A 345 10.03 5.08 -14.41
C TYR A 345 11.17 5.93 -14.99
N LYS A 346 12.07 6.42 -14.13
CA LYS A 346 13.22 7.26 -14.50
C LYS A 346 14.30 6.55 -15.33
N GLU A 347 14.35 5.22 -15.26
CA GLU A 347 15.40 4.38 -15.88
C GLU A 347 14.95 3.74 -17.19
N ILE A 348 13.65 3.82 -17.50
CA ILE A 348 13.03 3.09 -18.60
C ILE A 348 12.88 3.99 -19.82
N ASP A 349 13.46 3.57 -20.96
CA ASP A 349 13.37 4.30 -22.24
C ASP A 349 12.08 3.97 -23.05
N HIS A 350 11.10 3.33 -22.43
CA HIS A 350 9.81 3.09 -23.06
C HIS A 350 9.05 4.42 -23.24
N PRO A 351 8.53 4.75 -24.44
CA PRO A 351 7.94 6.06 -24.73
C PRO A 351 6.82 6.48 -23.79
N PHE A 352 5.96 5.53 -23.39
CA PHE A 352 4.88 5.79 -22.44
C PHE A 352 5.44 6.16 -21.06
N TYR A 353 6.29 5.32 -20.46
CA TYR A 353 6.83 5.55 -19.10
C TYR A 353 7.66 6.84 -19.03
N LYS A 354 8.49 7.11 -20.04
CA LYS A 354 9.28 8.35 -20.15
C LYS A 354 8.40 9.60 -20.17
N LYS A 355 7.28 9.56 -20.89
CA LYS A 355 6.33 10.68 -20.97
C LYS A 355 5.60 10.92 -19.64
N ILE A 356 5.16 9.85 -18.99
CA ILE A 356 4.55 9.94 -17.65
C ILE A 356 5.56 10.48 -16.64
N TYR A 357 6.80 9.98 -16.65
CA TYR A 357 7.86 10.44 -15.75
C TYR A 357 8.20 11.91 -15.96
N GLY A 358 8.32 12.37 -17.21
CA GLY A 358 8.54 13.78 -17.52
C GLY A 358 7.47 14.68 -16.90
N ARG A 359 6.19 14.30 -17.02
CA ARG A 359 5.10 15.04 -16.36
C ARG A 359 5.18 14.96 -14.84
N ALA A 360 5.46 13.80 -14.27
CA ALA A 360 5.59 13.62 -12.83
C ALA A 360 6.72 14.48 -12.24
N LEU A 361 7.85 14.61 -12.94
CA LEU A 361 8.98 15.45 -12.53
C LEU A 361 8.59 16.93 -12.39
N GLU A 362 7.75 17.44 -13.28
CA GLU A 362 7.22 18.81 -13.20
C GLU A 362 6.32 19.03 -11.98
N LEU A 363 5.65 17.97 -11.52
CA LEU A 363 4.74 18.03 -10.37
C LEU A 363 5.50 17.94 -9.05
N ASN A 364 6.27 16.87 -8.86
CA ASN A 364 7.06 16.64 -7.65
C ASN A 364 8.18 15.63 -7.96
N LYS A 365 9.43 16.11 -8.04
CA LYS A 365 10.59 15.27 -8.33
C LYS A 365 10.76 14.11 -7.34
N LYS A 366 10.57 14.35 -6.04
CA LYS A 366 10.79 13.34 -4.99
C LYS A 366 9.82 12.16 -5.15
N LEU A 367 8.55 12.44 -5.45
CA LEU A 367 7.54 11.41 -5.69
C LEU A 367 7.72 10.76 -7.07
N ALA A 368 8.08 11.54 -8.10
CA ALA A 368 8.37 11.01 -9.44
C ALA A 368 9.52 9.99 -9.43
N ASP A 369 10.60 10.28 -8.70
CA ASP A 369 11.77 9.39 -8.55
C ASP A 369 11.43 8.05 -7.84
N SER A 370 10.27 7.99 -7.18
CA SER A 370 9.75 6.84 -6.42
C SER A 370 8.74 6.00 -7.21
N MET A 371 8.45 6.35 -8.47
CA MET A 371 7.50 5.61 -9.30
C MET A 371 8.13 4.35 -9.89
N ASP A 372 7.46 3.21 -9.69
CA ASP A 372 7.81 1.90 -10.26
C ASP A 372 6.79 1.43 -11.27
N THR A 373 7.20 0.61 -12.23
CA THR A 373 6.33 0.02 -13.27
C THR A 373 5.55 -1.20 -12.81
N CYS A 374 5.80 -1.69 -11.60
CA CYS A 374 5.19 -2.88 -11.02
C CYS A 374 5.18 -2.81 -9.50
N ILE A 375 4.41 -3.73 -8.89
CA ILE A 375 4.47 -4.00 -7.46
C ILE A 375 5.79 -4.72 -7.15
N VAL A 376 6.72 -4.00 -6.51
CA VAL A 376 8.02 -4.53 -6.08
C VAL A 376 8.69 -3.61 -5.04
N LYS A 377 8.20 -3.64 -3.81
CA LYS A 377 8.82 -2.94 -2.67
C LYS A 377 8.77 -3.78 -1.40
#